data_AF-A0AAV4B1V0-F1
#
_entry.id   AF-A0AAV4B1V0-F1
#
_cell.length_a   1.000
_cell.length_b   1.000
_cell.length_c   1.000
_cell.angle_alpha   90.00
_cell.angle_beta   90.00
_cell.angle_gamma   90.00
#
_symmetry.space_group_name_H-M   'P 1'
#
loop_
_entity.id
_entity.type
_entity.pdbx_description
1 polymer ?
#
loop_
_entity_poly.entity_id
_entity_poly.type
_entity_poly.pdbx_seq_one_letter_code
_entity_poly.pdbx_strand_id
1 'polypeptide(L)'
;MSRSRVYQWCTWFEEGRTSLGDEPKSGRPKTSTNEENTTRVDELIRCDRGMKIREIALKLEIPKSTVHEIVHDTLGYRKVSARWVPKMLTEDHKLQRVEISQRLLQRCQQDNGDEDTTHIGVGPGGDFQANNEGSHYRAEAQHPFSRAQVFY
;
A
#
# COMPACT_ATOMS: atom_id res chain seq x y z
N MET A 1 -28.54 36.37 -21.16
CA MET A 1 -27.24 36.42 -21.88
C MET A 1 -27.09 37.79 -22.52
N SER A 2 -25.87 38.36 -22.56
CA SER A 2 -25.65 39.61 -23.29
C SER A 2 -25.78 39.41 -24.80
N ARG A 3 -26.20 40.44 -25.54
CA ARG A 3 -26.33 40.38 -27.00
C ARG A 3 -25.05 39.88 -27.67
N SER A 4 -23.89 40.35 -27.22
CA SER A 4 -22.58 39.92 -27.75
C SER A 4 -22.33 38.42 -27.60
N ARG A 5 -22.76 37.81 -26.48
CA ARG A 5 -22.60 36.38 -26.26
C ARG A 5 -23.51 35.57 -27.19
N VAL A 6 -24.73 36.06 -27.45
CA VAL A 6 -25.68 35.43 -28.38
C VAL A 6 -25.12 35.43 -29.79
N TYR A 7 -24.62 36.57 -30.28
CA TYR A 7 -24.00 36.66 -31.61
C TYR A 7 -22.78 35.72 -31.74
N GLN A 8 -21.93 35.65 -30.72
CA GLN A 8 -20.77 34.76 -30.70
C GLN A 8 -21.17 33.27 -30.82
N TRP A 9 -22.24 32.85 -30.14
CA TRP A 9 -22.76 31.49 -30.26
C TRP A 9 -23.35 31.23 -31.65
N CYS A 10 -24.09 32.18 -32.23
CA CYS A 10 -24.59 32.06 -33.60
C CYS A 10 -23.44 31.86 -34.60
N THR A 11 -22.38 32.66 -34.51
CA THR A 11 -21.19 32.48 -35.38
C THR A 11 -20.52 31.13 -35.16
N TRP A 12 -20.36 30.66 -33.92
CA TRP A 12 -19.77 29.33 -33.67
C TRP A 12 -20.61 28.19 -34.26
N PHE A 13 -21.93 28.28 -34.20
CA PHE A 13 -22.82 27.29 -34.82
C PHE A 13 -22.75 27.32 -36.35
N GLU A 14 -22.68 28.51 -36.95
CA GLU A 14 -22.46 28.67 -38.40
C GLU A 14 -21.09 28.11 -38.83
N GLU A 15 -20.06 28.25 -38.00
CA GLU A 15 -18.72 27.68 -38.17
C GLU A 15 -18.65 26.16 -37.88
N GLY A 16 -19.79 25.53 -37.55
CA GLY A 16 -19.89 24.07 -37.39
C GLY A 16 -19.55 23.54 -36.00
N ARG A 17 -19.44 24.40 -34.97
CA ARG A 17 -19.30 23.95 -33.58
C ARG A 17 -20.58 23.25 -33.12
N THR A 18 -20.50 21.96 -32.84
CA THR A 18 -21.61 21.16 -32.27
C THR A 18 -21.50 20.98 -30.76
N SER A 19 -20.37 21.34 -30.15
CA SER A 19 -20.14 21.18 -28.72
C SER A 19 -20.67 22.35 -27.90
N LEU A 20 -21.53 22.04 -26.92
CA LEU A 20 -22.08 23.01 -25.95
C LEU A 20 -21.18 23.22 -24.73
N GLY A 21 -20.15 22.37 -24.57
CA GLY A 21 -19.20 22.47 -23.48
C GLY A 21 -18.23 23.65 -23.64
N ASP A 22 -17.70 24.11 -22.51
CA ASP A 22 -16.58 25.04 -22.48
C ASP A 22 -15.37 24.41 -23.18
N GLU A 23 -14.64 25.21 -23.94
CA GLU A 23 -13.33 24.82 -24.45
C GLU A 23 -12.33 24.66 -23.30
N PRO A 24 -11.28 23.85 -23.48
CA PRO A 24 -10.23 23.70 -22.49
C PRO A 24 -9.63 25.08 -22.17
N LYS A 25 -9.87 25.54 -20.94
CA LYS A 25 -9.33 26.81 -20.45
C LYS A 25 -7.86 26.60 -20.09
N SER A 26 -6.99 27.51 -20.53
CA SER A 26 -5.63 27.58 -20.01
C SER A 26 -5.71 27.94 -18.52
N GLY A 27 -5.46 26.97 -17.65
CA GLY A 27 -5.39 27.16 -16.21
C GLY A 27 -4.06 27.78 -15.77
N ARG A 28 -3.89 28.03 -14.47
CA ARG A 28 -2.59 28.42 -13.90
C ARG A 28 -1.59 27.29 -14.18
N PRO A 29 -0.44 27.56 -14.83
CA PRO A 29 0.57 26.53 -15.04
C PRO A 29 1.03 25.99 -13.68
N LYS A 30 1.15 24.66 -13.57
CA LYS A 30 1.72 24.00 -12.39
C LYS A 30 3.24 24.23 -12.38
N THR A 31 3.68 25.46 -12.17
CA THR A 31 5.10 25.87 -12.19
C THR A 31 5.89 25.39 -10.96
N SER A 32 5.25 24.62 -10.07
CA SER A 32 5.79 24.20 -8.78
C SER A 32 6.58 22.87 -8.86
N THR A 33 6.29 22.06 -9.88
CA THR A 33 6.82 20.69 -9.99
C THR A 33 7.93 20.62 -11.03
N ASN A 34 9.18 20.89 -10.60
CA ASN A 34 10.37 20.63 -11.41
C ASN A 34 10.62 19.10 -11.50
N GLU A 35 11.00 18.60 -12.67
CA GLU A 35 11.32 17.18 -12.88
C GLU A 35 12.43 16.71 -11.92
N GLU A 36 13.44 17.55 -11.69
CA GLU A 36 14.49 17.28 -10.69
C GLU A 36 13.92 17.05 -9.28
N ASN A 37 12.94 17.87 -8.87
CA ASN A 37 12.30 17.73 -7.57
C ASN A 37 11.49 16.44 -7.50
N THR A 38 10.85 16.02 -8.60
CA THR A 38 10.10 14.76 -8.64
C THR A 38 11.01 13.56 -8.45
N THR A 39 12.16 13.54 -9.11
CA THR A 39 13.17 12.47 -8.98
C THR A 39 13.71 12.40 -7.56
N ARG A 40 14.11 13.55 -6.97
CA ARG A 40 14.62 13.59 -5.59
C ARG A 40 13.58 13.11 -4.56
N VAL A 41 12.31 13.44 -4.76
CA VAL A 41 11.22 12.94 -3.90
C VAL A 41 11.04 11.43 -4.06
N ASP A 42 11.06 10.90 -5.29
CA ASP A 42 10.92 9.47 -5.54
C ASP A 42 12.06 8.65 -4.91
N GLU A 43 13.30 9.11 -5.06
CA GLU A 43 14.48 8.48 -4.47
C GLU A 43 14.40 8.39 -2.95
N LEU A 44 13.97 9.47 -2.27
CA LEU A 44 13.81 9.47 -0.82
C LEU A 44 12.75 8.47 -0.35
N ILE A 45 11.62 8.38 -1.06
CA ILE A 45 10.53 7.45 -0.72
C ILE A 45 10.96 6.00 -0.93
N ARG A 46 11.74 5.72 -1.98
CA ARG A 46 12.28 4.36 -2.23
C ARG A 46 13.29 3.95 -1.17
N CYS A 47 14.12 4.88 -0.71
CA CYS A 47 15.08 4.63 0.37
C CYS A 47 14.39 4.31 1.71
N ASP A 48 13.37 5.10 2.08
CA ASP A 48 12.60 4.89 3.29
C ASP A 48 11.10 5.14 3.04
N ARG A 49 10.38 4.04 2.86
CA ARG A 49 8.93 4.04 2.59
C ARG A 49 8.10 4.56 3.76
N GLY A 50 8.68 4.71 4.95
CA GLY A 50 8.03 5.24 6.15
C GLY A 50 8.11 6.77 6.31
N MET A 51 8.84 7.47 5.43
CA MET A 51 9.06 8.91 5.55
C MET A 51 7.77 9.73 5.44
N LYS A 52 7.67 10.77 6.28
CA LYS A 52 6.55 11.73 6.21
C LYS A 52 6.80 12.81 5.17
N ILE A 53 5.73 13.30 4.56
CA ILE A 53 5.75 14.45 3.64
C ILE A 53 6.47 15.66 4.26
N ARG A 54 6.26 15.94 5.55
CA ARG A 54 6.96 17.03 6.26
C ARG A 54 8.47 16.80 6.33
N GLU A 55 8.92 15.57 6.54
CA GLU A 55 10.34 15.22 6.62
C GLU A 55 11.01 15.34 5.25
N ILE A 56 10.31 14.91 4.19
CA ILE A 56 10.77 15.08 2.80
C ILE A 56 10.89 16.57 2.44
N ALA A 57 9.87 17.36 2.79
CA ALA A 57 9.86 18.81 2.56
C ALA A 57 11.04 19.51 3.24
N LEU A 58 11.34 19.13 4.49
CA LEU A 58 12.50 19.67 5.22
C LEU A 58 13.83 19.22 4.60
N LYS A 59 13.97 17.95 4.20
CA LYS A 59 15.23 17.45 3.60
C LYS A 59 15.53 18.06 2.23
N LEU A 60 14.50 18.32 1.44
CA LEU A 60 14.68 18.84 0.08
C LEU A 60 14.52 20.36 -0.02
N GLU A 61 14.18 21.03 1.10
CA GLU A 61 13.85 22.46 1.17
C GLU A 61 12.74 22.87 0.20
N ILE A 62 11.77 21.98 -0.02
CA ILE A 62 10.63 22.19 -0.91
C ILE A 62 9.38 22.46 -0.06
N PRO A 63 8.47 23.36 -0.49
CA PRO A 63 7.20 23.55 0.19
C PRO A 63 6.43 22.24 0.38
N LYS A 64 5.89 22.02 1.58
CA LYS A 64 5.13 20.81 1.91
C LYS A 64 3.99 20.52 0.91
N SER A 65 3.31 21.56 0.44
CA SER A 65 2.24 21.46 -0.56
C SER A 65 2.73 20.86 -1.87
N THR A 66 3.88 21.33 -2.36
CA THR A 66 4.51 20.82 -3.57
C THR A 66 4.92 19.37 -3.43
N VAL A 67 5.52 18.98 -2.29
CA VAL A 67 5.85 17.57 -2.02
C VAL A 67 4.58 16.71 -2.01
N HIS A 68 3.50 17.20 -1.39
CA HIS A 68 2.22 16.48 -1.39
C HIS A 68 1.67 16.27 -2.80
N GLU A 69 1.67 17.31 -3.64
CA GLU A 69 1.26 17.22 -5.06
C GLU A 69 2.15 16.24 -5.83
N ILE A 70 3.46 16.29 -5.66
CA ILE A 70 4.40 15.37 -6.32
C ILE A 70 4.11 13.92 -5.92
N VAL A 71 3.96 13.66 -4.63
CA VAL A 71 3.74 12.30 -4.12
C VAL A 71 2.41 11.73 -4.61
N HIS A 72 1.33 12.52 -4.54
CA HIS A 72 -0.01 12.02 -4.84
C HIS A 72 -0.41 12.14 -6.31
N ASP A 73 -0.19 13.29 -6.94
CA ASP A 73 -0.69 13.57 -8.28
C ASP A 73 0.32 13.15 -9.36
N THR A 74 1.62 13.40 -9.14
CA THR A 74 2.66 13.11 -10.14
C THR A 74 3.15 11.66 -10.06
N LEU A 75 3.51 11.20 -8.86
CA LEU A 75 4.07 9.86 -8.63
C LEU A 75 2.99 8.81 -8.33
N GLY A 76 1.77 9.23 -7.99
CA GLY A 76 0.65 8.32 -7.74
C GLY A 76 0.77 7.49 -6.45
N TYR A 77 1.67 7.86 -5.53
CA TYR A 77 1.81 7.14 -4.27
C TYR A 77 0.61 7.34 -3.36
N ARG A 78 0.34 6.30 -2.56
CA ARG A 78 -0.73 6.29 -1.57
C ARG A 78 -0.19 5.83 -0.23
N LYS A 79 -0.66 6.47 0.83
CA LYS A 79 -0.35 6.05 2.20
C LYS A 79 -1.00 4.71 2.47
N VAL A 80 -0.19 3.74 2.90
CA VAL A 80 -0.65 2.45 3.40
C VAL A 80 -0.18 2.32 4.84
N SER A 81 -1.05 1.88 5.75
CA SER A 81 -0.68 1.62 7.13
C SER A 81 0.12 0.32 7.23
N ALA A 82 1.16 0.31 8.08
CA ALA A 82 1.85 -0.92 8.43
C ALA A 82 0.87 -1.94 9.04
N ARG A 83 1.09 -3.23 8.74
CA ARG A 83 0.31 -4.34 9.31
C ARG A 83 1.02 -4.84 10.57
N TRP A 84 0.24 -5.18 11.60
CA TRP A 84 0.80 -5.79 12.80
C TRP A 84 1.31 -7.20 12.49
N VAL A 85 2.51 -7.51 12.99
CA VAL A 85 3.15 -8.82 12.86
C VAL A 85 3.33 -9.40 14.26
N PRO A 86 2.80 -10.60 14.56
CA PRO A 86 2.79 -11.13 15.92
C PRO A 86 4.16 -11.36 16.56
N LYS A 87 5.17 -11.70 15.75
CA LYS A 87 6.51 -12.03 16.23
C LYS A 87 7.55 -11.72 15.17
N MET A 88 8.70 -11.22 15.61
CA MET A 88 9.90 -11.12 14.79
C MET A 88 10.53 -12.50 14.63
N LEU A 89 10.56 -13.02 13.40
CA LEU A 89 11.11 -14.34 13.11
C LEU A 89 12.63 -14.27 13.01
N THR A 90 13.30 -15.23 13.65
CA THR A 90 14.73 -15.51 13.38
C THR A 90 14.86 -16.24 12.04
N GLU A 91 16.08 -16.35 11.51
CA GLU A 91 16.34 -17.06 10.26
C GLU A 91 15.90 -18.54 10.33
N ASP A 92 16.19 -19.24 11.43
CA ASP A 92 15.74 -20.63 11.60
C ASP A 92 14.22 -20.78 11.51
N HIS A 93 13.46 -19.87 12.15
CA HIS A 93 12.00 -19.88 12.06
C HIS A 93 11.53 -19.66 10.61
N LYS A 94 12.20 -18.80 9.83
CA LYS A 94 11.85 -18.56 8.43
C LYS A 94 12.09 -19.81 7.59
N LEU A 95 13.26 -20.45 7.77
CA LEU A 95 13.62 -21.69 7.07
C LEU A 95 12.59 -22.79 7.32
N GLN A 96 12.29 -23.07 8.60
CA GLN A 96 11.29 -24.07 8.98
C GLN A 96 9.92 -23.76 8.39
N ARG A 97 9.49 -22.49 8.40
CA ARG A 97 8.21 -22.10 7.82
C ARG A 97 8.16 -22.35 6.32
N VAL A 98 9.23 -22.05 5.58
CA VAL A 98 9.30 -22.30 4.13
C VAL A 98 9.26 -23.79 3.85
N GLU A 99 10.05 -24.60 4.55
CA GLU A 99 10.09 -26.06 4.40
C GLU A 99 8.72 -26.70 4.63
N ILE A 100 8.09 -26.37 5.77
CA ILE A 100 6.76 -26.89 6.11
C ILE A 100 5.73 -26.45 5.06
N SER A 101 5.76 -25.19 4.64
CA SER A 101 4.81 -24.68 3.63
C SER A 101 4.98 -25.40 2.29
N GLN A 102 6.21 -25.65 1.86
CA GLN A 102 6.50 -26.38 0.62
C GLN A 102 6.02 -27.83 0.70
N ARG A 103 6.28 -28.52 1.82
CA ARG A 103 5.80 -29.89 2.04
C ARG A 103 4.27 -29.98 2.01
N LEU A 104 3.59 -29.04 2.68
CA LEU A 104 2.13 -28.97 2.69
C LEU A 104 1.56 -28.67 1.29
N LEU A 105 2.21 -27.79 0.53
CA LEU A 105 1.82 -27.48 -0.84
C LEU A 105 1.94 -28.69 -1.76
N GLN A 106 3.06 -29.43 -1.68
CA GLN A 106 3.27 -30.66 -2.46
C GLN A 106 2.19 -31.71 -2.17
N ARG A 107 1.85 -31.90 -0.89
CA ARG A 107 0.78 -32.82 -0.50
C ARG A 107 -0.56 -32.38 -1.08
N CYS A 108 -0.91 -31.10 -0.95
CA CYS A 108 -2.17 -30.58 -1.52
C CYS A 108 -2.23 -30.76 -3.05
N GLN A 109 -1.10 -30.66 -3.75
CA GLN A 109 -1.04 -30.88 -5.20
C GLN A 109 -1.19 -32.36 -5.59
N GLN A 110 -0.71 -33.29 -4.75
CA GLN A 110 -0.88 -34.73 -4.94
C GLN A 110 -2.31 -35.17 -4.64
N ASP A 111 -2.90 -34.66 -3.56
CA ASP A 111 -4.27 -34.98 -3.14
C ASP A 111 -5.34 -34.43 -4.11
N ASN A 112 -5.04 -33.37 -4.89
CA ASN A 112 -5.92 -32.86 -5.96
C ASN A 112 -5.98 -33.78 -7.20
N GLY A 113 -5.23 -34.89 -7.22
CA GLY A 113 -5.27 -35.91 -8.28
C GLY A 113 -6.26 -37.06 -8.02
N ASP A 114 -6.78 -37.18 -6.79
CA ASP A 114 -7.68 -38.27 -6.41
C ASP A 114 -9.09 -37.72 -6.15
N GLU A 115 -9.81 -37.36 -7.23
CA GLU A 115 -11.28 -37.36 -7.21
C GLU A 115 -11.80 -38.80 -7.18
N ASP A 116 -11.43 -39.57 -6.16
CA ASP A 116 -12.17 -40.77 -5.77
C ASP A 116 -11.90 -41.14 -4.31
N THR A 117 -12.60 -40.51 -3.37
CA THR A 117 -12.95 -41.21 -2.12
C THR A 117 -14.17 -40.59 -1.46
N THR A 118 -15.34 -40.99 -1.95
CA THR A 118 -16.51 -41.24 -1.10
C THR A 118 -16.16 -42.30 -0.05
N HIS A 119 -15.65 -41.89 1.11
CA HIS A 119 -15.95 -42.55 2.40
C HIS A 119 -15.47 -41.67 3.58
N ILE A 120 -16.39 -40.96 4.23
CA ILE A 120 -16.14 -40.34 5.54
C ILE A 120 -16.00 -41.47 6.56
N GLY A 121 -14.78 -42.00 6.70
CA GLY A 121 -14.37 -42.85 7.80
C GLY A 121 -13.74 -42.00 8.88
N VAL A 122 -14.50 -41.66 9.92
CA VAL A 122 -13.94 -41.13 11.18
C VAL A 122 -13.03 -42.22 11.75
N GLY A 123 -11.71 -42.04 11.62
CA GLY A 123 -10.71 -42.94 12.20
C GLY A 123 -10.71 -42.87 13.73
N PRO A 124 -10.49 -44.00 14.43
CA PRO A 124 -10.60 -44.08 15.88
C PRO A 124 -9.46 -43.31 16.56
N GLY A 125 -9.81 -42.67 17.68
CA GLY A 125 -8.92 -41.82 18.47
C GLY A 125 -7.58 -42.49 18.78
N GLY A 126 -6.49 -41.83 18.36
CA GLY A 126 -5.16 -42.07 18.88
C GLY A 126 -4.91 -41.16 20.07
N ASP A 127 -4.50 -41.76 21.19
CA ASP A 127 -4.27 -41.10 22.48
C ASP A 127 -3.29 -39.93 22.37
N PHE A 128 -3.80 -38.71 22.55
CA PHE A 128 -3.00 -37.51 22.77
C PHE A 128 -2.47 -37.57 24.21
N GLN A 129 -1.29 -38.17 24.40
CA GLN A 129 -0.54 -38.02 25.65
C GLN A 129 -0.05 -36.58 25.75
N ALA A 130 -0.79 -35.79 26.52
CA ALA A 130 -0.41 -34.46 26.95
C ALA A 130 0.77 -34.58 27.93
N ASN A 131 1.99 -34.41 27.43
CA ASN A 131 3.15 -34.27 28.29
C ASN A 131 3.14 -32.85 28.86
N ASN A 132 2.51 -32.74 30.03
CA ASN A 132 2.51 -31.57 30.89
C ASN A 132 3.83 -31.50 31.65
N GLU A 133 4.82 -30.82 31.09
CA GLU A 133 5.96 -30.33 31.87
C GLU A 133 5.92 -28.80 31.89
N GLY A 134 5.25 -28.29 32.92
CA GLY A 134 5.26 -26.89 33.28
C GLY A 134 6.68 -26.42 33.57
N SER A 135 7.15 -25.48 32.76
CA SER A 135 8.33 -24.66 33.09
C SER A 135 7.85 -23.24 33.39
N HIS A 136 7.93 -22.94 34.67
CA HIS A 136 7.62 -21.69 35.33
C HIS A 136 8.56 -20.59 34.78
N TYR A 137 8.06 -19.67 33.96
CA TYR A 137 8.77 -18.41 33.65
C TYR A 137 7.95 -17.24 34.16
N ARG A 138 8.27 -16.83 35.39
CA ARG A 138 8.00 -15.49 35.89
C ARG A 138 9.22 -14.64 35.52
N ALA A 139 9.07 -13.74 34.55
CA ALA A 139 10.02 -12.66 34.32
C ALA A 139 9.28 -11.46 33.70
N GLU A 140 8.96 -10.53 34.59
CA GLU A 140 9.01 -9.07 34.42
C GLU A 140 8.71 -8.47 33.03
N ALA A 141 7.57 -7.80 32.96
CA ALA A 141 7.22 -6.89 31.89
C ALA A 141 8.14 -5.65 31.91
N GLN A 142 9.14 -5.64 31.04
CA GLN A 142 9.82 -4.42 30.61
C GLN A 142 9.98 -4.46 29.09
N HIS A 143 8.94 -4.09 28.34
CA HIS A 143 9.05 -3.91 26.88
C HIS A 143 9.06 -2.42 26.51
N PRO A 144 10.20 -1.88 26.03
CA PRO A 144 10.32 -0.52 25.56
C PRO A 144 10.03 -0.47 24.05
N PHE A 145 8.77 -0.61 23.65
CA PHE A 145 8.34 -0.15 22.33
C PHE A 145 7.33 0.98 22.52
N SER A 146 7.86 2.08 23.03
CA SER A 146 7.34 3.41 22.75
C SER A 146 7.18 3.58 21.25
N ARG A 147 6.08 4.27 20.86
CA ARG A 147 5.84 4.92 19.56
C ARG A 147 4.99 4.13 18.55
N ALA A 148 3.77 3.78 18.95
CA ALA A 148 2.64 3.94 18.04
C ALA A 148 2.44 5.44 17.78
N GLN A 149 3.13 5.98 16.77
CA GLN A 149 2.80 7.32 16.29
C GLN A 149 1.75 7.22 15.19
N VAL A 150 0.55 7.69 15.54
CA VAL A 150 -0.44 8.13 14.57
C VAL A 150 0.17 9.33 13.83
N PHE A 151 0.56 9.13 12.58
CA PHE A 151 1.18 10.17 11.76
C PHE A 151 0.14 10.86 10.88
N TYR A 152 0.01 12.18 11.03
CA TYR A 152 -0.64 13.13 10.12
C TYR A 152 0.38 13.77 9.16
#